data_AF-A0A6M0HX48-F1
#
_entry.id   AF-A0A6M0HX48-F1
#
_cell.length_a   1.000
_cell.length_b   1.000
_cell.length_c   1.000
_cell.angle_alpha   90.00
_cell.angle_beta   90.00
_cell.angle_gamma   90.00
#
_symmetry.space_group_name_H-M   'P 1'
#
loop_
_entity.id
_entity.type
_entity.pdbx_description
1 polymer ?
#
loop_
_entity_poly.entity_id
_entity_poly.type
_entity_poly.pdbx_seq_one_letter_code
_entity_poly.pdbx_strand_id
1 'polypeptide(L)'
;MPRTLFSADTHFGHRGILSPRMPRPRPFDTIEAHDEALVAAWNKAVRPNDIVWHLGDFAYKCGLDYAAAVQARLHGRIHLIRGNHDHGLGDRLQWAGPVVDVQRVFVRIHPAWTAGVLFRHDAAD
;
A
#
# COMPACT_ATOMS: atom_id res chain seq x y z
N MET A 1 -6.73 -8.97 19.65
CA MET A 1 -5.37 -9.08 19.06
C MET A 1 -5.38 -8.40 17.71
N PRO A 2 -4.32 -7.67 17.32
CA PRO A 2 -4.21 -7.08 16.00
C PRO A 2 -4.13 -8.16 14.92
N ARG A 3 -4.75 -7.93 13.76
CA ARG A 3 -4.63 -8.82 12.60
C ARG A 3 -3.42 -8.41 11.78
N THR A 4 -2.83 -9.37 11.05
CA THR A 4 -1.84 -9.10 10.02
C THR A 4 -2.56 -9.15 8.66
N LEU A 5 -2.53 -8.04 7.93
CA LEU A 5 -3.17 -7.86 6.64
C LEU A 5 -2.12 -7.51 5.57
N PHE A 6 -2.47 -7.74 4.31
CA PHE A 6 -1.60 -7.51 3.16
C PHE A 6 -2.39 -6.74 2.08
N SER A 7 -1.74 -5.77 1.45
CA SER A 7 -2.27 -5.00 0.32
C SER A 7 -1.10 -4.53 -0.55
N ALA A 8 -1.34 -4.09 -1.78
CA ALA A 8 -0.30 -3.67 -2.72
C ALA A 8 -0.90 -2.73 -3.77
N ASP A 9 -0.04 -2.04 -4.52
CA ASP A 9 -0.40 -1.33 -5.77
C ASP A 9 -1.54 -0.32 -5.60
N THR A 10 -1.60 0.34 -4.44
CA THR A 10 -2.60 1.38 -4.17
C THR A 10 -2.40 2.59 -5.07
N HIS A 11 -1.15 2.89 -5.45
CA HIS A 11 -0.83 3.90 -6.45
C HIS A 11 -1.47 5.28 -6.18
N PHE A 12 -1.53 5.69 -4.92
CA PHE A 12 -2.10 6.98 -4.53
C PHE A 12 -1.45 8.14 -5.31
N GLY A 13 -2.27 9.03 -5.85
CA GLY A 13 -1.85 10.17 -6.64
C GLY A 13 -1.37 9.84 -8.07
N HIS A 14 -1.40 8.58 -8.51
CA HIS A 14 -0.94 8.18 -9.84
C HIS A 14 -1.96 8.52 -10.94
N ARG A 15 -1.99 9.78 -11.40
CA ARG A 15 -2.91 10.25 -12.46
C ARG A 15 -2.89 9.41 -13.74
N GLY A 16 -1.75 8.79 -14.05
CA GLY A 16 -1.56 7.93 -15.22
C GLY A 16 -2.48 6.70 -15.25
N ILE A 17 -2.92 6.18 -14.10
CA ILE A 17 -3.79 4.99 -14.04
C ILE A 17 -5.20 5.24 -14.60
N LEU A 18 -5.60 6.51 -14.71
CA LEU A 18 -6.89 6.92 -15.30
C LEU A 18 -6.80 7.10 -16.81
N SER A 19 -5.58 7.12 -17.35
CA SER A 19 -5.35 7.41 -18.76
C SER A 19 -6.00 6.34 -19.64
N PRO A 20 -6.67 6.74 -20.75
CA PRO A 20 -7.18 5.78 -21.74
C PRO A 20 -6.08 4.99 -22.44
N ARG A 21 -4.80 5.36 -22.25
CA ARG A 21 -3.64 4.59 -22.75
C ARG A 21 -3.33 3.37 -21.89
N MET A 22 -3.89 3.27 -20.68
CA MET A 22 -3.74 2.08 -19.86
C MET A 22 -4.56 0.94 -20.46
N PRO A 23 -4.06 -0.32 -20.43
CA PRO A 23 -4.85 -1.48 -20.87
C PRO A 23 -6.17 -1.63 -20.10
N ARG A 24 -6.17 -1.20 -18.83
CA ARG A 24 -7.35 -1.14 -17.96
C ARG A 24 -7.29 0.14 -17.13
N PRO A 25 -7.80 1.27 -17.66
CA PRO A 25 -7.87 2.51 -16.90
C PRO A 25 -8.74 2.30 -15.66
N ARG A 26 -8.35 2.87 -14.52
CA ARG A 26 -9.21 2.82 -13.33
C ARG A 26 -10.46 3.67 -13.59
N PRO A 27 -11.66 3.18 -13.24
CA PRO A 27 -12.92 3.82 -13.63
C PRO A 27 -13.28 4.98 -12.68
N PHE A 28 -12.44 6.02 -12.67
CA PHE A 28 -12.65 7.24 -11.88
C PHE A 28 -12.42 8.48 -12.74
N ASP A 29 -13.23 9.51 -12.51
CA ASP A 29 -13.12 10.78 -13.24
C ASP A 29 -11.86 11.56 -12.85
N THR A 30 -11.41 11.43 -11.60
CA THR A 30 -10.25 12.12 -11.05
C THR A 30 -9.42 11.22 -10.15
N ILE A 31 -8.13 11.56 -9.97
CA ILE A 31 -7.24 10.78 -9.10
C ILE A 31 -7.63 10.95 -7.64
N GLU A 32 -8.17 12.11 -7.30
CA GLU A 32 -8.68 12.40 -5.97
C GLU A 32 -9.90 11.50 -5.67
N ALA A 33 -10.81 11.29 -6.62
CA ALA A 33 -11.94 10.37 -6.43
C ALA A 33 -11.49 8.90 -6.27
N HIS A 34 -10.46 8.50 -7.02
CA HIS A 34 -9.81 7.19 -6.86
C HIS A 34 -9.22 7.02 -5.46
N ASP A 35 -8.42 7.99 -5.02
CA ASP A 35 -7.70 7.94 -3.75
C ASP A 35 -8.68 7.97 -2.56
N GLU A 36 -9.75 8.77 -2.63
CA GLU A 36 -10.81 8.79 -1.62
C GLU A 36 -11.55 7.45 -1.53
N ALA A 37 -11.85 6.81 -2.67
CA ALA A 37 -12.48 5.50 -2.69
C ALA A 37 -11.59 4.43 -2.05
N LEU A 38 -10.28 4.47 -2.31
CA LEU A 38 -9.31 3.59 -1.66
C LEU A 38 -9.20 3.84 -0.16
N VAL A 39 -9.12 5.10 0.29
CA VAL A 39 -9.09 5.45 1.72
C VAL A 39 -10.34 4.92 2.44
N ALA A 40 -11.52 5.11 1.84
CA ALA A 40 -12.78 4.62 2.39
C ALA A 40 -12.80 3.08 2.48
N ALA A 41 -12.38 2.38 1.43
CA ALA A 41 -12.29 0.92 1.41
C ALA A 41 -11.27 0.39 2.43
N TRP A 42 -10.11 1.03 2.52
CA TRP A 42 -9.06 0.72 3.48
C TRP A 42 -9.57 0.82 4.91
N ASN A 43 -10.15 1.96 5.29
CA ASN A 43 -10.60 2.20 6.66
C ASN A 43 -11.83 1.36 7.06
N LYS A 44 -12.61 0.88 6.08
CA LYS A 44 -13.66 -0.12 6.30
C LYS A 44 -13.10 -1.50 6.66
N ALA A 45 -11.96 -1.87 6.09
CA ALA A 45 -11.36 -3.20 6.27
C ALA A 45 -10.35 -3.25 7.43
N VAL A 46 -9.57 -2.18 7.62
CA VAL A 46 -8.43 -2.10 8.53
C VAL A 46 -8.80 -1.36 9.81
N ARG A 47 -8.49 -1.97 10.96
CA ARG A 47 -8.67 -1.36 12.28
C ARG A 47 -7.41 -0.56 12.66
N PRO A 48 -7.53 0.47 13.51
CA PRO A 48 -6.39 1.31 13.88
C PRO A 48 -5.16 0.56 14.43
N ASN A 49 -5.36 -0.59 15.07
CA ASN A 49 -4.28 -1.38 15.66
C ASN A 49 -3.79 -2.56 14.80
N ASP A 50 -4.44 -2.85 13.66
CA ASP A 50 -4.00 -3.90 12.75
C ASP A 50 -2.59 -3.60 12.21
N ILE A 51 -1.87 -4.66 11.82
CA ILE A 51 -0.59 -4.56 11.13
C ILE A 51 -0.88 -4.76 9.65
N VAL A 52 -0.44 -3.83 8.81
CA VAL A 52 -0.57 -3.95 7.37
C VAL A 52 0.81 -3.98 6.74
N TRP A 53 1.07 -5.00 5.93
CA TRP A 53 2.21 -5.02 5.02
C TRP A 53 1.74 -4.57 3.64
N HIS A 54 2.17 -3.38 3.23
CA HIS A 54 1.99 -2.90 1.87
C HIS A 54 3.12 -3.46 0.99
N LEU A 55 2.77 -4.22 -0.04
CA LEU A 55 3.69 -5.00 -0.87
C LEU A 55 4.11 -4.21 -2.12
N GLY A 56 4.50 -2.96 -1.92
CA GLY A 56 5.02 -2.07 -2.97
C GLY A 56 3.98 -1.20 -3.64
N ASP A 57 4.46 -0.15 -4.29
CA ASP A 57 3.74 0.79 -5.14
C ASP A 57 2.61 1.52 -4.41
N PHE A 58 2.96 2.15 -3.29
CA PHE A 58 2.01 2.87 -2.45
C PHE A 58 1.51 4.16 -3.09
N ALA A 59 2.41 5.01 -3.58
CA ALA A 59 2.09 6.29 -4.19
C ALA A 59 3.04 6.57 -5.33
N TYR A 60 2.58 7.24 -6.39
CA TYR A 60 3.43 7.48 -7.57
C TYR A 60 3.14 8.79 -8.28
N LYS A 61 4.22 9.49 -8.68
CA LYS A 61 4.20 10.75 -9.44
C LYS A 61 3.31 11.85 -8.84
N CYS A 62 3.15 11.85 -7.53
CA CYS A 62 2.49 12.91 -6.76
C CYS A 62 3.48 13.60 -5.80
N GLY A 63 3.05 14.71 -5.18
CA GLY A 63 3.88 15.42 -4.19
C GLY A 63 3.97 14.65 -2.88
N LEU A 64 5.09 14.79 -2.16
CA LEU A 64 5.29 14.17 -0.85
C LEU A 64 4.18 14.55 0.13
N ASP A 65 3.82 15.83 0.18
CA ASP A 65 2.78 16.34 1.08
C ASP A 65 1.42 15.70 0.81
N TYR A 66 1.09 15.47 -0.46
CA TYR A 66 -0.14 14.78 -0.85
C TYR A 66 -0.12 13.32 -0.39
N ALA A 67 0.94 12.58 -0.71
CA ALA A 67 1.09 11.18 -0.32
C ALA A 67 1.09 11.02 1.22
N ALA A 68 1.76 11.91 1.95
CA ALA A 68 1.77 11.93 3.41
C ALA A 68 0.39 12.26 3.99
N ALA A 69 -0.34 13.22 3.40
CA ALA A 69 -1.70 13.55 3.83
C ALA A 69 -2.68 12.38 3.63
N VAL A 70 -2.54 11.63 2.52
CA VAL A 70 -3.31 10.40 2.31
C VAL A 70 -2.91 9.33 3.32
N GLN A 71 -1.61 9.07 3.49
CA GLN A 71 -1.10 8.04 4.43
C GLN A 71 -1.58 8.30 5.87
N ALA A 72 -1.58 9.55 6.32
CA ALA A 72 -2.01 9.92 7.66
C ALA A 72 -3.49 9.59 7.97
N ARG A 73 -4.30 9.37 6.93
CA ARG A 73 -5.73 9.03 7.04
C ARG A 73 -6.00 7.53 7.06
N LEU A 74 -5.00 6.70 6.77
CA LEU A 74 -5.14 5.25 6.70
C LEU A 74 -5.02 4.62 8.08
N HIS A 75 -5.99 3.77 8.44
CA HIS A 75 -5.92 2.97 9.66
C HIS A 75 -4.79 1.92 9.61
N GLY A 76 -4.28 1.58 10.79
CA GLY A 76 -3.33 0.48 10.97
C GLY A 76 -1.89 0.96 11.10
N ARG A 77 -1.02 0.03 11.45
CA ARG A 77 0.43 0.19 11.47
C ARG A 77 0.99 -0.36 10.16
N ILE A 78 1.34 0.54 9.26
CA ILE A 78 1.66 0.20 7.87
C ILE A 78 3.17 0.04 7.71
N HIS A 79 3.60 -1.13 7.29
CA HIS A 79 4.97 -1.43 6.87
C HIS A 79 5.03 -1.49 5.36
N LEU A 80 6.10 -0.97 4.76
CA LEU A 80 6.34 -1.02 3.32
C LEU A 80 7.39 -2.07 2.98
N ILE A 81 7.03 -2.99 2.10
CA ILE A 81 7.98 -3.73 1.27
C ILE A 81 8.07 -2.98 -0.05
N ARG A 82 9.26 -2.50 -0.40
CA ARG A 82 9.49 -1.55 -1.50
C ARG A 82 9.10 -2.15 -2.86
N GLY A 83 8.28 -1.42 -3.61
CA GLY A 83 8.02 -1.63 -5.04
C GLY A 83 8.87 -0.73 -5.93
N ASN A 84 8.82 -0.95 -7.24
CA ASN A 84 9.62 -0.18 -8.21
C ASN A 84 9.22 1.31 -8.25
N HIS A 85 7.99 1.65 -7.87
CA HIS A 85 7.53 3.04 -7.83
C HIS A 85 7.73 3.75 -6.49
N ASP A 86 8.19 3.04 -5.45
CA ASP A 86 8.39 3.63 -4.13
C ASP A 86 9.76 4.32 -3.97
N HIS A 87 10.71 4.06 -4.87
CA HIS A 87 12.03 4.68 -4.84
C HIS A 87 11.91 6.22 -4.80
N GLY A 88 12.44 6.81 -3.73
CA GLY A 88 12.38 8.25 -3.51
C GLY A 88 11.09 8.71 -2.81
N LEU A 89 9.92 8.61 -3.44
CA LEU A 89 8.67 9.09 -2.82
C LEU A 89 8.23 8.19 -1.66
N GLY A 90 8.02 6.90 -1.91
CA GLY A 90 7.59 5.93 -0.89
C GLY A 90 8.60 5.80 0.25
N ASP A 91 9.89 5.83 -0.05
CA ASP A 91 10.97 5.79 0.95
C ASP A 91 10.92 6.95 1.97
N ARG A 92 10.33 8.08 1.61
CA ARG A 92 10.28 9.30 2.43
C ARG A 92 9.02 9.42 3.28
N LEU A 93 8.07 8.50 3.13
CA LEU A 93 6.84 8.46 3.92
C LEU A 93 7.08 7.87 5.32
N GLN A 94 6.09 8.02 6.21
CA GLN A 94 6.19 7.56 7.59
C GLN A 94 5.65 6.13 7.72
N TRP A 95 6.54 5.17 7.92
CA TRP A 95 6.20 3.75 8.07
C TRP A 95 6.33 3.27 9.51
N ALA A 96 5.63 2.19 9.85
CA ALA A 96 5.68 1.56 11.17
C ALA A 96 7.01 0.84 11.46
N GLY A 97 7.92 0.76 10.49
CA GLY A 97 9.25 0.20 10.59
C GLY A 97 10.10 0.62 9.40
N PRO A 98 11.35 0.11 9.27
CA PRO A 98 12.18 0.39 8.10
C PRO A 98 11.50 -0.10 6.81
N VAL A 99 11.70 0.65 5.73
CA VAL A 99 11.37 0.17 4.38
C VAL A 99 12.38 -0.91 3.99
N VAL A 100 11.88 -2.05 3.51
CA VAL A 100 12.70 -3.21 3.16
C VAL A 100 12.37 -3.71 1.76
N ASP A 101 13.32 -4.31 1.06
CA ASP A 101 13.08 -4.90 -0.27
C ASP A 101 12.48 -6.31 -0.20
N VAL A 102 12.76 -7.03 0.88
CA VAL A 102 12.30 -8.41 1.11
C VAL A 102 11.96 -8.58 2.58
N GLN A 103 10.82 -9.21 2.87
CA GLN A 103 10.43 -9.54 4.24
C GLN A 103 9.81 -10.94 4.31
N ARG A 104 10.25 -11.73 5.29
CA ARG A 104 9.52 -12.92 5.72
C ARG A 104 8.52 -12.53 6.81
N VAL A 105 7.24 -12.77 6.56
CA VAL A 105 6.15 -12.49 7.51
C VAL A 105 5.56 -13.81 7.99
N PHE A 106 5.46 -13.98 9.30
CA PHE A 106 4.86 -15.15 9.92
C PHE A 106 3.36 -14.93 10.11
N VAL A 107 2.55 -15.68 9.37
CA VAL A 107 1.09 -15.55 9.36
C VAL A 107 0.49 -16.77 10.03
N ARG A 108 -0.41 -16.52 11.00
CA ARG A 108 -1.19 -17.59 11.62
C ARG A 108 -2.30 -18.01 10.66
N ILE A 109 -2.18 -19.20 10.09
CA ILE A 109 -3.16 -19.78 9.15
C ILE A 109 -4.17 -20.71 9.84
N HIS A 110 -3.87 -21.13 11.07
CA HIS A 110 -4.71 -21.94 11.94
C HIS A 110 -4.31 -21.68 13.40
N PRO A 111 -5.18 -21.87 14.42
CA PRO A 111 -4.81 -21.66 15.82
C PRO A 111 -3.51 -22.35 16.27
N ALA A 112 -3.20 -23.50 15.68
CA ALA A 112 -1.99 -24.28 15.97
C ALA A 112 -0.84 -24.11 14.95
N TRP A 113 -1.05 -23.43 13.82
CA TRP A 113 -0.08 -23.39 12.72
C TRP A 113 0.23 -21.97 12.26
N THR A 114 1.52 -21.71 12.09
CA THR A 114 2.04 -20.47 11.51
C THR A 114 2.87 -20.82 10.29
N ALA A 115 2.61 -20.14 9.17
CA ALA A 115 3.43 -20.23 7.97
C ALA A 115 4.28 -18.97 7.84
N GLY A 116 5.56 -19.15 7.51
CA GLY A 116 6.41 -18.03 7.10
C GLY A 116 6.26 -17.81 5.61
N VAL A 117 5.67 -16.69 5.21
CA VAL A 117 5.51 -16.28 3.81
C VAL A 117 6.59 -15.26 3.48
N LEU A 118 7.32 -15.45 2.38
CA LEU A 118 8.32 -14.51 1.89
C LEU A 118 7.66 -13.58 0.88
N PHE A 119 7.81 -12.28 1.08
CA PHE A 119 7.31 -11.25 0.18
C PHE A 119 8.46 -10.45 -0.39
N ARG A 120 8.37 -10.21 -1.70
CA ARG A 120 9.15 -9.28 -2.49
C ARG A 120 8.21 -8.72 -3.55
N HIS A 121 8.33 -7.44 -3.86
CA HIS A 121 7.64 -6.87 -5.02
C HIS A 121 8.50 -7.12 -6.27
N ASP A 122 7.93 -7.80 -7.26
CA ASP A 122 8.53 -8.01 -8.57
C ASP A 122 7.59 -7.37 -9.60
N ALA A 123 7.95 -6.20 -10.12
CA ALA A 123 7.20 -5.53 -11.17
C ALA A 123 7.51 -6.17 -12.53
N ALA A 124 6.48 -6.41 -13.33
CA ALA A 124 6.62 -6.61 -14.78
C ALA A 124 6.40 -5.23 -15.43
N ASP A 125 7.48 -4.51 -15.70
CA ASP A 125 7.44 -3.27 -16.48
C ASP A 125 6.95 -3.50 -17.92
#